data_AF-A0A353DUX4-F1
#
_entry.id   AF-A0A353DUX4-F1
#
_cell.length_a   1.000
_cell.length_b   1.000
_cell.length_c   1.000
_cell.angle_alpha   90.00
_cell.angle_beta   90.00
_cell.angle_gamma   90.00
#
_symmetry.space_group_name_H-M   'P 1'
#
loop_
_entity.id
_entity.type
_entity.pdbx_description
1 polymer ?
#
loop_
_entity_poly.entity_id
_entity_poly.type
_entity_poly.pdbx_seq_one_letter_code
_entity_poly.pdbx_strand_id
1 'polypeptide(L)'
;MDSDGDGFSNGQELGDPDGDGIVEAGSQVTNPGDAGSFPEVTTHEPATTGLLIQLDGNDVTLTWEGGGNLETSESPLGPWLPVTNASSPYQTSIDSP
;
A
#
# COMPACT_ATOMS: atom_id res chain seq x y z
N MET A 1 -0.77 -15.79 -21.45
CA MET A 1 -1.00 -15.80 -22.91
C MET A 1 -0.98 -14.35 -23.32
N ASP A 2 -0.19 -14.02 -24.33
CA ASP A 2 -0.02 -12.68 -24.91
C ASP A 2 -0.36 -12.89 -26.39
N SER A 3 -1.45 -12.27 -26.83
CA SER A 3 -2.12 -12.58 -28.10
C SER A 3 -1.58 -11.76 -29.27
N ASP A 4 -1.03 -10.58 -29.01
CA ASP A 4 -0.51 -9.65 -30.03
C ASP A 4 1.01 -9.39 -29.90
N GLY A 5 1.65 -9.88 -28.84
CA GLY A 5 3.10 -9.87 -28.66
C GLY A 5 3.65 -8.57 -28.08
N ASP A 6 2.83 -7.76 -27.40
CA ASP A 6 3.22 -6.48 -26.81
C ASP A 6 3.90 -6.62 -25.43
N GLY A 7 3.93 -7.85 -24.89
CA GLY A 7 4.54 -8.16 -23.60
C GLY A 7 3.58 -8.09 -22.41
N PHE A 8 2.30 -7.79 -22.64
CA PHE A 8 1.23 -7.89 -21.65
C PHE A 8 0.41 -9.14 -21.87
N SER A 9 -0.11 -9.72 -20.78
CA SER A 9 -1.02 -10.85 -20.90
C SER A 9 -2.45 -10.39 -21.14
N ASN A 10 -3.23 -11.22 -21.84
CA ASN A 10 -4.66 -10.94 -22.06
C ASN A 10 -5.43 -10.64 -20.76
N GLY A 11 -4.99 -11.20 -19.61
CA GLY A 11 -5.60 -10.90 -18.30
C GLY A 11 -5.32 -9.46 -17.87
N GLN A 12 -4.07 -9.02 -17.93
CA GLN A 12 -3.67 -7.64 -17.62
C GLN A 12 -4.41 -6.61 -18.48
N GLU A 13 -4.57 -6.92 -19.77
CA GLU A 13 -5.30 -6.07 -20.70
C GLU A 13 -6.81 -6.06 -20.48
N LEU A 14 -7.37 -7.11 -19.88
CA LEU A 14 -8.80 -7.16 -19.50
C LEU A 14 -9.05 -6.63 -18.09
N GLY A 15 -8.01 -6.12 -17.42
CA GLY A 15 -8.10 -5.61 -16.05
C GLY A 15 -8.14 -6.69 -14.98
N ASP A 16 -7.75 -7.93 -15.30
CA ASP A 16 -7.63 -9.08 -14.41
C ASP A 16 -6.16 -9.59 -14.43
N PRO A 17 -5.23 -8.85 -13.81
CA PRO A 17 -3.80 -9.16 -13.86
C PRO A 17 -3.41 -10.40 -13.04
N ASP A 18 -4.20 -10.81 -12.05
CA ASP A 18 -3.94 -12.00 -11.23
C ASP A 18 -4.61 -13.28 -11.76
N GLY A 19 -5.58 -13.14 -12.66
CA GLY A 19 -6.21 -14.22 -13.41
C GLY A 19 -7.23 -15.00 -12.60
N ASP A 20 -7.86 -14.38 -11.60
CA ASP A 20 -8.87 -15.02 -10.75
C ASP A 20 -10.30 -14.99 -11.36
N GLY A 21 -10.45 -14.30 -12.50
CA GLY A 21 -11.71 -14.12 -13.22
C GLY A 21 -12.53 -12.91 -12.74
N ILE A 22 -11.98 -12.07 -11.87
CA ILE A 22 -12.56 -10.83 -11.35
C ILE A 22 -11.69 -9.66 -11.83
N VAL A 23 -12.32 -8.64 -12.40
CA VAL A 23 -11.60 -7.43 -12.79
C VAL A 23 -11.22 -6.60 -11.55
N GLU A 24 -9.97 -6.15 -11.50
CA GLU A 24 -9.49 -5.24 -10.46
C GLU A 24 -10.06 -3.82 -10.69
N ALA A 25 -10.60 -3.23 -9.63
CA ALA A 25 -11.20 -1.91 -9.71
C ALA A 25 -10.13 -0.82 -9.98
N GLY A 26 -10.27 -0.12 -11.11
CA GLY A 26 -9.34 0.93 -11.53
C GLY A 26 -8.31 0.49 -12.58
N SER A 27 -8.25 -0.80 -12.91
CA SER A 27 -7.40 -1.31 -13.98
C SER A 27 -7.89 -0.84 -15.35
N GLN A 28 -6.96 -0.37 -16.19
CA GLN A 28 -7.26 0.03 -17.56
C GLN A 28 -7.52 -1.22 -18.41
N VAL A 29 -8.64 -1.24 -19.13
CA VAL A 29 -8.91 -2.26 -20.15
C VAL A 29 -8.34 -1.80 -21.49
N THR A 30 -7.57 -2.67 -22.12
CA THR A 30 -7.00 -2.52 -23.46
C THR A 30 -7.45 -3.67 -24.37
N ASN A 31 -6.86 -3.80 -25.56
CA ASN A 31 -7.32 -4.74 -26.58
C ASN A 31 -6.25 -5.83 -26.85
N PRO A 32 -6.46 -7.08 -26.40
CA PRO A 32 -5.51 -8.19 -26.55
C PRO A 32 -5.12 -8.62 -27.97
N GLY A 33 -5.66 -7.97 -28.99
CA GLY A 33 -5.37 -8.27 -30.39
C GLY A 33 -4.68 -7.13 -31.12
N ASP A 34 -4.28 -6.08 -30.42
CA ASP A 34 -3.68 -4.88 -30.98
C ASP A 34 -2.43 -4.49 -30.20
N ALA A 35 -1.26 -4.86 -30.73
CA ALA A 35 0.03 -4.59 -30.09
C ALA A 35 0.35 -3.09 -29.91
N GLY A 36 -0.46 -2.18 -30.48
CA GLY A 36 -0.41 -0.75 -30.22
C GLY A 36 -1.22 -0.29 -29.00
N SER A 37 -1.97 -1.19 -28.36
CA SER A 37 -2.94 -0.94 -27.30
C SER A 37 -2.54 -1.61 -25.99
N PHE A 38 -1.58 -1.03 -25.29
CA PHE A 38 -1.05 -1.56 -24.03
C PHE A 38 -1.64 -0.87 -22.80
N PRO A 39 -1.81 -1.57 -21.67
CA PRO A 39 -2.24 -0.96 -20.42
C PRO A 39 -1.23 0.10 -19.96
N GLU A 40 -1.72 1.18 -19.35
CA GLU A 40 -0.84 2.12 -18.67
C GLU A 40 -0.17 1.39 -17.51
N VAL A 41 1.14 1.18 -17.59
CA VAL A 41 1.92 0.64 -16.48
C VAL A 41 2.02 1.73 -15.43
N THR A 42 1.02 1.80 -14.55
CA THR A 42 1.10 2.64 -13.36
C THR A 42 2.18 2.04 -12.49
N THR A 43 3.39 2.57 -12.58
CA THR A 43 4.43 2.30 -11.58
C THR A 43 3.92 2.88 -10.28
N HIS A 44 3.41 2.02 -9.39
CA HIS A 44 3.16 2.39 -8.01
C HIS A 44 4.52 2.68 -7.38
N GLU A 45 4.97 3.94 -7.48
CA GLU A 45 6.13 4.43 -6.74
C GLU A 45 5.89 4.08 -5.26
N PRO A 46 6.81 3.38 -4.59
CA PRO A 46 6.64 3.05 -3.19
C PRO A 46 6.49 4.34 -2.39
N ALA A 47 5.31 4.56 -1.82
CA ALA A 47 5.09 5.66 -0.91
C ALA A 47 5.99 5.44 0.32
N THR A 48 6.84 6.42 0.62
CA THR A 48 7.69 6.38 1.80
C THR A 48 7.03 7.17 2.92
N THR A 49 6.84 6.52 4.07
CA THR A 49 6.47 7.21 5.31
C THR A 49 7.71 7.39 6.16
N GLY A 50 8.12 8.65 6.39
CA GLY A 50 9.20 8.96 7.32
C GLY A 50 8.66 8.88 8.75
N LEU A 51 9.29 8.08 9.62
CA LEU A 51 8.96 7.98 11.05
C LEU A 51 10.07 8.58 11.90
N LEU A 52 9.73 9.58 12.71
CA LEU A 52 10.61 10.14 13.73
C LEU A 52 10.11 9.76 15.11
N ILE A 53 11.03 9.31 15.96
CA ILE A 53 10.77 8.95 17.35
C ILE A 53 11.65 9.84 18.23
N GLN A 54 11.02 10.65 19.06
CA GLN A 54 11.69 11.52 20.03
C GLN A 54 11.35 11.08 21.46
N LEU A 55 12.35 11.12 22.33
CA LEU A 55 12.21 10.89 23.77
C LEU A 55 12.42 12.20 24.52
N ASP A 56 11.53 12.51 25.45
CA ASP A 56 11.69 13.60 26.42
C ASP A 56 11.25 13.10 27.81
N GLY A 57 12.22 12.82 28.69
CA GLY A 57 11.95 12.16 29.95
C GLY A 57 11.27 10.80 29.77
N ASN A 58 10.03 10.67 30.25
CA ASN A 58 9.19 9.47 30.11
C ASN A 58 8.25 9.53 28.89
N ASP A 59 8.23 10.64 28.16
CA ASP A 59 7.36 10.79 27.01
C ASP A 59 8.06 10.37 25.71
N VAL A 60 7.29 9.68 24.87
CA VAL A 60 7.67 9.27 23.52
C VAL A 60 6.76 10.03 22.55
N THR A 61 7.36 10.78 21.65
CA THR A 61 6.63 11.43 20.54
C THR A 61 6.96 10.73 19.23
N LEU A 62 5.93 10.26 18.55
CA LEU A 62 5.99 9.65 17.23
C LEU A 62 5.45 10.65 16.20
N THR A 63 6.25 11.00 15.21
CA THR A 63 5.83 11.85 14.09
C THR A 63 6.02 11.08 12.80
N TRP A 64 4.98 11.01 11.98
CA TRP A 64 5.06 10.45 10.63
C TRP A 64 4.62 11.43 9.55
N GLU A 65 5.32 11.40 8.41
CA GLU A 65 5.04 12.19 7.20
C GLU A 65 4.98 11.28 5.98
N GLY A 66 4.09 11.56 5.03
CA GLY A 66 3.84 10.68 3.87
C GLY A 66 2.59 9.80 3.99
N GLY A 67 1.80 9.97 5.06
CA GLY A 67 0.59 9.20 5.33
C GLY A 67 0.86 7.92 6.14
N GLY A 68 -0.17 7.09 6.30
CA GLY A 68 -0.15 5.88 7.13
C GLY A 68 -0.89 6.05 8.46
N ASN A 69 -1.26 4.91 9.04
CA ASN A 69 -1.93 4.82 10.34
C ASN A 69 -0.97 4.22 11.35
N LEU A 70 -0.99 4.74 12.58
CA LEU A 70 -0.32 4.07 13.67
C LEU A 70 -1.17 2.87 14.13
N GLU A 71 -0.59 1.68 14.11
CA GLU A 71 -1.24 0.44 14.49
C GLU A 71 -0.41 -0.30 15.55
N THR A 72 -1.06 -1.16 16.32
CA THR A 72 -0.45 -1.98 17.36
C THR A 72 -0.95 -3.42 17.29
N SER A 73 -0.11 -4.36 17.73
CA SER A 73 -0.47 -5.76 17.86
C SER A 73 0.32 -6.41 19.00
N GLU A 74 -0.28 -7.40 19.66
CA GLU A 74 0.40 -8.27 20.63
C GLU A 74 1.21 -9.38 19.95
N SER A 75 1.10 -9.52 18.63
CA SER A 75 1.76 -10.55 17.83
C SER A 75 2.42 -9.92 16.59
N PRO A 76 3.66 -10.30 16.23
CA PRO A 76 4.28 -9.87 14.98
C PRO A 76 3.49 -10.27 13.73
N LEU A 77 2.62 -11.28 13.84
CA LEU A 77 1.75 -11.75 12.75
C LEU A 77 0.37 -11.07 12.74
N GLY A 78 0.10 -10.15 13.67
CA GLY A 78 -1.20 -9.52 13.82
C GLY A 78 -2.21 -10.31 14.68
N PRO A 79 -3.48 -9.86 14.74
CA PRO A 79 -4.04 -8.75 13.96
C PRO A 79 -3.45 -7.40 14.38
N TRP A 80 -3.21 -6.53 13.41
CA TRP A 80 -2.83 -5.14 13.63
C TRP A 80 -4.09 -4.31 13.79
N LEU A 81 -4.16 -3.53 14.87
CA LEU A 81 -5.31 -2.70 15.20
C LEU A 81 -4.88 -1.23 15.24
N PRO A 82 -5.68 -0.30 14.70
CA PRO A 82 -5.40 1.12 14.80
C PRO A 82 -5.25 1.57 16.26
N VAL A 83 -4.26 2.41 16.53
CA VAL A 83 -4.14 3.08 17.81
C VAL A 83 -5.24 4.14 17.91
N THR A 84 -6.12 4.00 18.89
CA THR A 84 -7.27 4.88 19.09
C THR A 84 -6.84 6.34 19.21
N ASN A 85 -7.47 7.21 18.40
CA ASN A 85 -7.19 8.65 18.34
C ASN A 85 -5.75 9.04 17.94
N ALA A 86 -4.99 8.13 17.34
CA ALA A 86 -3.65 8.47 16.84
C ALA A 86 -3.72 9.44 15.65
N SER A 87 -2.98 10.53 15.76
CA SER A 87 -2.69 11.47 14.66
C SER A 87 -1.25 11.94 14.79
N SER A 88 -0.60 12.26 13.68
CA SER A 88 0.78 12.77 13.69
C SER A 88 0.79 14.26 14.06
N PRO A 89 1.62 14.71 15.03
CA PRO A 89 2.43 13.90 15.95
C PRO A 89 1.59 13.26 17.06
N TYR A 90 1.92 12.02 17.42
CA TYR A 90 1.29 11.27 18.50
C TYR A 90 2.24 11.18 19.69
N GLN A 91 1.76 11.52 20.89
CA GLN A 91 2.54 11.41 22.11
C GLN A 91 1.95 10.34 23.02
N THR A 92 2.81 9.55 23.62
CA THR A 92 2.47 8.57 24.65
C THR A 92 3.54 8.58 25.73
N SER A 93 3.23 8.12 26.93
CA SER A 93 4.18 8.05 28.02
C SER A 93 4.57 6.59 28.26
N ILE A 94 5.82 6.36 28.63
CA ILE A 94 6.27 5.07 29.13
C ILE A 94 5.63 4.88 30.50
N ASP A 95 4.64 4.02 30.60
CA ASP A 95 4.15 3.54 31.89
C ASP A 95 5.34 2.98 32.68
N SER A 96 5.52 3.46 33.91
CA SER A 96 6.58 2.96 34.77
C SER A 96 6.41 1.45 34.96
N PRO A 97 7.50 0.66 34.92
CA PRO A 97 7.44 -0.80 35.00
C PRO A 97 6.83 -1.32 36.30
#